data_AF-A0A1G1HXU6-F1
#
_entry.id   AF-A0A1G1HXU6-F1
#
_cell.length_a   1.000
_cell.length_b   1.000
_cell.length_c   1.000
_cell.angle_alpha   90.00
_cell.angle_beta   90.00
_cell.angle_gamma   90.00
#
_symmetry.space_group_name_H-M   'P 1'
#
loop_
_entity.id
_entity.type
_entity.pdbx_description
1 polymer ?
#
loop_
_entity_poly.entity_id
_entity_poly.type
_entity_poly.pdbx_seq_one_letter_code
_entity_poly.pdbx_strand_id
1 'polypeptide(L)'
;MTFDDVRKLIEKKTWDQALEAGRRLAAESKKDGTPLLRAAELFLKAGRNQEAVACYTWAADIFAHAGFLLKAIAATKLILRLDPTNAEARTRLDNLAAQHSGPASREAPAPAPAASSSREEMEPIDLAPSRDPAIGILPLFQGLPEEAFQDLVGPMALRQLHDGTEIIREGETGTSLFVLIHGEVNVETSVRGKRVHLARLRENDFFGEIGFLTGQPRTATIRSIGAVEILELDRDALTSLVSRYPVIAERLRTLYISRAEHTVEIVRRTLRT
;
A
#
# COMPACT_ATOMS: atom_id res chain seq x y z
N MET A 1 -22.49 -1.02 -13.24
CA MET A 1 -23.05 -0.61 -11.91
C MET A 1 -21.99 0.25 -11.22
N THR A 2 -22.32 1.07 -10.22
CA THR A 2 -21.36 1.98 -9.56
C THR A 2 -21.22 1.70 -8.07
N PHE A 3 -20.14 2.16 -7.46
CA PHE A 3 -19.96 2.07 -6.00
C PHE A 3 -21.06 2.82 -5.22
N ASP A 4 -21.59 3.90 -5.81
CA ASP A 4 -22.76 4.60 -5.27
C ASP A 4 -24.03 3.75 -5.24
N ASP A 5 -24.17 2.79 -6.16
CA ASP A 5 -25.29 1.87 -6.14
C ASP A 5 -25.19 0.89 -4.96
N VAL A 6 -23.99 0.40 -4.64
CA VAL A 6 -23.74 -0.43 -3.43
C VAL A 6 -24.09 0.36 -2.18
N ARG A 7 -23.64 1.61 -2.09
CA ARG A 7 -23.97 2.51 -0.96
C ARG A 7 -25.47 2.68 -0.79
N LYS A 8 -26.21 2.96 -1.86
CA LYS A 8 -27.67 3.09 -1.83
C LYS A 8 -28.37 1.80 -1.37
N LEU A 9 -27.87 0.62 -1.76
CA LEU A 9 -28.42 -0.67 -1.34
C LEU A 9 -28.18 -0.93 0.16
N ILE A 10 -27.01 -0.53 0.67
CA ILE A 10 -26.69 -0.59 2.11
C ILE A 10 -27.60 0.36 2.90
N GLU A 11 -27.82 1.60 2.43
CA GLU A 11 -28.75 2.55 3.05
C GLU A 11 -30.20 2.03 3.10
N LYS A 12 -30.62 1.33 2.03
CA LYS A 12 -31.92 0.65 1.95
C LYS A 12 -32.00 -0.65 2.74
N LYS A 13 -30.91 -1.06 3.41
CA LYS A 13 -30.79 -2.31 4.18
C LYS A 13 -31.06 -3.57 3.35
N THR A 14 -30.81 -3.50 2.03
CA THR A 14 -30.91 -4.65 1.11
C THR A 14 -29.54 -5.30 0.96
N TRP A 15 -29.15 -6.08 1.96
CA TRP A 15 -27.78 -6.59 2.14
C TRP A 15 -27.33 -7.57 1.07
N ASP A 16 -28.19 -8.54 0.71
CA ASP A 16 -27.87 -9.52 -0.33
C ASP A 16 -27.66 -8.86 -1.69
N GLN A 17 -28.49 -7.84 -2.00
CA GLN A 17 -28.34 -7.06 -3.21
C GLN A 17 -27.07 -6.21 -3.17
N ALA A 18 -26.71 -5.63 -2.01
CA ALA A 18 -25.47 -4.89 -1.85
C ALA A 18 -24.23 -5.78 -2.01
N LEU A 19 -24.25 -7.00 -1.47
CA LEU A 19 -23.19 -7.99 -1.62
C LEU A 19 -23.03 -8.39 -3.10
N GLU A 20 -24.13 -8.76 -3.75
CA GLU A 20 -24.12 -9.12 -5.15
C GLU A 20 -23.66 -7.95 -6.03
N ALA A 21 -24.02 -6.72 -5.63
CA ALA A 21 -23.57 -5.54 -6.33
C ALA A 21 -22.06 -5.30 -6.20
N GLY A 22 -21.50 -5.47 -4.99
CA GLY A 22 -20.06 -5.42 -4.77
C GLY A 22 -19.30 -6.49 -5.57
N ARG A 23 -19.82 -7.72 -5.63
CA ARG A 23 -19.23 -8.81 -6.44
C ARG A 23 -19.22 -8.48 -7.91
N ARG A 24 -20.33 -7.98 -8.44
CA ARG A 24 -20.44 -7.61 -9.85
C ARG A 24 -19.48 -6.49 -10.22
N LEU A 25 -19.30 -5.49 -9.35
CA LEU A 25 -18.28 -4.46 -9.54
C LEU A 25 -16.88 -5.06 -9.65
N ALA A 26 -16.49 -5.94 -8.72
CA ALA A 26 -15.17 -6.57 -8.75
C ALA A 26 -14.97 -7.47 -9.99
N ALA A 27 -16.02 -8.17 -10.43
CA ALA A 27 -16.00 -8.98 -11.65
C ALA A 27 -15.83 -8.10 -12.92
N GLU A 28 -16.52 -6.96 -12.98
CA GLU A 28 -16.41 -5.99 -14.08
C GLU A 28 -14.99 -5.37 -14.13
N SER A 29 -14.33 -5.18 -12.98
CA SER A 29 -12.99 -4.59 -12.87
C SER A 29 -11.81 -5.56 -13.16
N LYS A 30 -12.07 -6.79 -13.63
CA LYS A 30 -11.07 -7.79 -14.10
C LYS A 30 -9.77 -7.81 -13.29
N LYS A 31 -9.81 -8.38 -12.07
CA LYS A 31 -8.71 -8.58 -11.09
C LYS A 31 -8.55 -7.50 -10.02
N ASP A 32 -9.46 -6.54 -9.96
CA ASP A 32 -9.46 -5.55 -8.89
C ASP A 32 -10.43 -5.94 -7.75
N GLY A 33 -9.87 -6.28 -6.59
CA GLY A 33 -10.63 -6.52 -5.36
C GLY A 33 -11.00 -5.26 -4.59
N THR A 34 -10.52 -4.08 -5.01
CA THR A 34 -10.75 -2.80 -4.31
C THR A 34 -12.23 -2.46 -4.10
N PRO A 35 -13.14 -2.69 -5.07
CA PRO A 35 -14.57 -2.43 -4.84
C PRO A 35 -15.14 -3.23 -3.66
N LEU A 36 -14.63 -4.44 -3.41
CA LEU A 36 -15.04 -5.29 -2.28
C LEU A 36 -14.47 -4.79 -0.96
N LEU A 37 -13.23 -4.29 -0.93
CA LEU A 37 -12.66 -3.66 0.27
C LEU A 37 -13.52 -2.48 0.71
N ARG A 38 -13.88 -1.61 -0.24
CA ARG A 38 -14.74 -0.45 0.04
C ARG A 38 -16.17 -0.86 0.45
N ALA A 39 -16.72 -1.92 -0.17
CA ALA A 39 -18.03 -2.44 0.24
C ALA A 39 -17.97 -2.98 1.68
N ALA A 40 -16.90 -3.67 2.05
CA ALA A 40 -16.69 -4.16 3.41
C ALA A 40 -16.66 -3.02 4.43
N GLU A 41 -15.97 -1.91 4.14
CA GLU A 41 -16.00 -0.72 5.01
C GLU A 41 -17.41 -0.16 5.24
N LEU A 42 -18.25 -0.16 4.19
CA LEU A 42 -19.65 0.27 4.33
C LEU A 42 -20.46 -0.70 5.21
N PHE A 43 -20.24 -2.00 5.07
CA PHE A 43 -20.87 -3.00 5.95
C PHE A 43 -20.40 -2.85 7.41
N LEU A 44 -19.12 -2.57 7.64
CA LEU A 44 -18.60 -2.29 8.99
C LEU A 44 -19.25 -1.07 9.62
N LYS A 45 -19.39 0.03 8.87
CA LYS A 45 -20.12 1.23 9.32
C LYS A 45 -21.59 0.93 9.64
N ALA A 46 -22.18 -0.06 8.98
CA ALA A 46 -23.54 -0.52 9.24
C ALA A 46 -23.63 -1.58 10.38
N GLY A 47 -22.52 -1.94 11.04
CA GLY A 47 -22.47 -2.96 12.10
C GLY A 47 -22.59 -4.40 11.60
N ARG A 48 -22.31 -4.64 10.32
CA ARG A 48 -22.53 -5.91 9.60
C ARG A 48 -21.22 -6.64 9.36
N ASN A 49 -20.71 -7.22 10.44
CA ASN A 49 -19.38 -7.86 10.43
C ASN A 49 -19.33 -9.10 9.54
N GLN A 50 -20.40 -9.91 9.47
CA GLN A 50 -20.43 -11.13 8.65
C GLN A 50 -20.35 -10.80 7.15
N GLU A 51 -21.08 -9.78 6.71
CA GLU A 51 -21.05 -9.29 5.33
C GLU A 51 -19.70 -8.68 4.98
N ALA A 52 -19.11 -7.92 5.91
CA ALA A 52 -17.76 -7.38 5.74
C ALA A 52 -16.71 -8.51 5.59
N VAL A 53 -16.79 -9.55 6.44
CA VAL A 53 -15.93 -10.74 6.33
C VAL A 53 -16.08 -11.42 4.97
N ALA A 54 -17.30 -11.56 4.46
CA ALA A 54 -17.53 -12.14 3.14
C ALA A 54 -16.88 -11.30 2.02
N CYS A 55 -17.03 -9.97 2.07
CA CYS A 55 -16.36 -9.07 1.12
C CYS A 55 -14.84 -9.16 1.20
N TYR A 56 -14.25 -9.19 2.40
CA TYR A 56 -12.80 -9.34 2.55
C TYR A 56 -12.30 -10.70 2.07
N THR A 57 -13.08 -11.76 2.26
CA THR A 57 -12.76 -13.10 1.75
C THR A 57 -12.64 -13.08 0.23
N TRP A 58 -13.64 -12.53 -0.47
CA TRP A 58 -13.58 -12.44 -1.94
C TRP A 58 -12.49 -11.49 -2.43
N ALA A 59 -12.26 -10.37 -1.74
CA ALA A 59 -11.16 -9.47 -2.08
C ALA A 59 -9.81 -10.20 -1.96
N ALA A 60 -9.61 -10.95 -0.88
CA ALA A 60 -8.39 -11.73 -0.66
C ALA A 60 -8.18 -12.75 -1.77
N ASP A 61 -9.23 -13.49 -2.15
CA ASP A 61 -9.16 -14.48 -3.22
C ASP A 61 -8.85 -13.83 -4.57
N ILE A 62 -9.50 -12.72 -4.93
CA ILE A 62 -9.22 -11.99 -6.18
C ILE A 62 -7.76 -11.52 -6.22
N PHE A 63 -7.26 -10.93 -5.13
CA PHE A 63 -5.88 -10.46 -5.05
C PHE A 63 -4.89 -11.61 -5.14
N ALA A 64 -5.15 -12.74 -4.49
CA ALA A 64 -4.31 -13.93 -4.56
C ALA A 64 -4.20 -14.46 -5.99
N HIS A 65 -5.34 -14.66 -6.66
CA HIS A 65 -5.38 -15.11 -8.06
C HIS A 65 -4.73 -14.12 -9.03
N ALA A 66 -4.78 -12.82 -8.71
CA ALA A 66 -4.14 -11.77 -9.48
C ALA A 66 -2.63 -11.62 -9.22
N GLY A 67 -2.07 -12.32 -8.23
CA GLY A 67 -0.67 -12.23 -7.82
C GLY A 67 -0.36 -11.05 -6.89
N PHE A 68 -1.38 -10.34 -6.39
CA PHE A 68 -1.23 -9.25 -5.43
C PHE A 68 -1.17 -9.77 -3.99
N LEU A 69 -0.11 -10.50 -3.67
CA LEU A 69 -0.01 -11.30 -2.45
C LEU A 69 -0.18 -10.48 -1.16
N LEU A 70 0.46 -9.31 -1.07
CA LEU A 70 0.36 -8.44 0.10
C LEU A 70 -1.06 -7.90 0.32
N LYS A 71 -1.80 -7.63 -0.77
CA LYS A 71 -3.20 -7.21 -0.68
C LYS A 71 -4.10 -8.36 -0.21
N ALA A 72 -3.83 -9.58 -0.69
CA ALA A 72 -4.54 -10.78 -0.23
C ALA A 72 -4.31 -11.03 1.26
N ILE A 73 -3.06 -10.88 1.73
CA ILE A 73 -2.67 -10.98 3.13
C ILE A 73 -3.34 -9.88 3.96
N ALA A 74 -3.32 -8.63 3.50
CA ALA A 74 -3.98 -7.52 4.17
C ALA A 74 -5.48 -7.77 4.36
N ALA A 75 -6.18 -8.17 3.29
CA ALA A 75 -7.59 -8.53 3.36
C ALA A 75 -7.85 -9.71 4.31
N THR A 76 -6.98 -10.72 4.31
CA THR A 76 -7.08 -11.86 5.23
C THR A 76 -6.88 -11.44 6.70
N LYS A 77 -5.97 -10.49 6.96
CA LYS A 77 -5.79 -9.91 8.29
C LYS A 77 -6.98 -9.08 8.76
N LEU A 78 -7.72 -8.43 7.87
CA LEU A 78 -8.99 -7.78 8.21
C LEU A 78 -10.02 -8.79 8.70
N ILE A 79 -10.11 -9.96 8.05
CA ILE A 79 -11.00 -11.04 8.50
C ILE A 79 -10.64 -11.46 9.92
N LEU A 80 -9.35 -11.77 10.18
CA LEU A 80 -8.88 -12.19 11.50
C LEU A 80 -9.03 -11.12 12.58
N ARG A 81 -8.99 -9.84 12.21
CA ARG A 81 -9.27 -8.73 13.13
C ARG A 81 -10.73 -8.67 13.55
N LEU A 82 -11.65 -9.00 12.64
CA LEU A 82 -13.11 -9.01 12.90
C LEU A 82 -13.57 -10.29 13.58
N ASP A 83 -12.99 -11.42 13.18
CA ASP A 83 -13.24 -12.75 13.70
C ASP A 83 -11.91 -13.48 13.92
N PRO A 84 -11.31 -13.33 15.12
CA PRO A 84 -10.05 -14.00 15.47
C PRO A 84 -10.14 -15.53 15.48
N THR A 85 -11.35 -16.09 15.52
CA THR A 85 -11.58 -17.55 15.53
C THR A 85 -11.75 -18.15 14.13
N ASN A 86 -11.67 -17.32 13.09
CA ASN A 86 -11.86 -17.74 11.71
C ASN A 86 -10.73 -18.68 11.23
N ALA A 87 -10.98 -19.98 11.29
CA ALA A 87 -10.02 -21.01 10.90
C ALA A 87 -9.66 -20.97 9.40
N GLU A 88 -10.61 -20.59 8.55
CA GLU A 88 -10.40 -20.47 7.11
C GLU A 88 -9.44 -19.32 6.78
N ALA A 89 -9.63 -18.16 7.41
CA ALA A 89 -8.75 -17.01 7.24
C ALA A 89 -7.32 -17.30 7.75
N ARG A 90 -7.18 -18.06 8.84
CA ARG A 90 -5.86 -18.47 9.33
C ARG A 90 -5.16 -19.41 8.36
N THR A 91 -5.86 -20.43 7.87
CA THR A 91 -5.36 -21.35 6.84
C THR A 91 -5.00 -20.60 5.55
N ARG A 92 -5.82 -19.62 5.14
CA ARG A 92 -5.56 -18.76 3.98
C ARG A 92 -4.28 -17.94 4.18
N LEU A 93 -4.06 -17.37 5.36
CA LEU A 93 -2.84 -16.60 5.66
C LEU A 93 -1.59 -17.49 5.54
N ASP A 94 -1.63 -18.70 6.10
CA ASP A 94 -0.53 -19.66 6.02
C ASP A 94 -0.23 -20.05 4.55
N ASN A 95 -1.27 -20.35 3.77
CA ASN A 95 -1.14 -20.70 2.35
C ASN A 95 -0.64 -19.53 1.48
N LEU A 96 -1.09 -18.30 1.73
CA LEU A 96 -0.62 -17.12 1.01
C LEU A 96 0.85 -16.87 1.32
N ALA A 97 1.26 -17.04 2.58
CA ALA A 97 2.66 -16.93 2.92
C ALA A 97 3.51 -17.98 2.19
N ALA A 98 2.97 -19.19 1.97
CA ALA A 98 3.63 -20.25 1.22
C ALA A 98 3.79 -19.97 -0.29
N GLN A 99 2.84 -19.27 -0.90
CA GLN A 99 2.89 -18.94 -2.34
C GLN A 99 4.01 -17.96 -2.72
N HIS A 100 4.70 -17.37 -1.74
CA HIS A 100 5.80 -16.45 -1.96
C HIS A 100 7.08 -17.11 -2.54
N SER A 101 7.18 -18.44 -2.47
CA SER A 101 8.33 -19.25 -2.88
C SER A 101 8.49 -19.42 -4.41
N GLY A 102 7.62 -18.82 -5.24
CA GLY A 102 7.66 -18.95 -6.71
C GLY A 102 8.55 -17.90 -7.41
N PRO A 103 9.18 -18.22 -8.57
CA PRO A 103 10.03 -17.27 -9.29
C PRO A 103 9.22 -16.04 -9.71
N ALA A 104 9.78 -14.86 -9.44
CA ALA A 104 9.27 -13.56 -9.88
C ALA A 104 9.21 -13.52 -11.41
N SER A 105 8.09 -13.94 -11.99
CA SER A 105 7.85 -13.89 -13.43
C SER A 105 6.36 -13.71 -13.68
N ARG A 106 5.92 -12.45 -13.60
CA ARG A 106 4.88 -11.93 -14.47
C ARG A 106 5.08 -10.43 -14.62
N GLU A 107 5.39 -10.07 -15.86
CA GLU A 107 5.74 -8.75 -16.35
C GLU A 107 4.88 -7.63 -15.73
N ALA A 108 5.55 -6.58 -15.29
CA ALA A 108 4.92 -5.26 -15.21
C ALA A 108 4.35 -4.95 -16.61
N PRO A 109 3.11 -4.45 -16.72
CA PRO A 109 2.58 -4.07 -18.02
C PRO A 109 3.49 -3.00 -18.63
N ALA A 110 3.91 -3.27 -19.87
CA ALA A 110 4.80 -2.40 -20.64
C ALA A 110 4.26 -0.97 -20.70
N PRO A 111 5.13 0.06 -20.66
CA PRO A 111 4.72 1.44 -20.89
C PRO A 111 4.15 1.57 -22.32
N ALA A 112 2.97 2.16 -22.43
CA ALA A 112 2.31 2.44 -23.70
C ALA A 112 3.20 3.33 -24.60
N PRO A 113 3.13 3.17 -25.93
CA PRO A 113 4.08 3.78 -26.86
C PRO A 113 3.94 5.30 -26.93
N ALA A 114 5.10 5.97 -26.95
CA ALA A 114 5.21 7.41 -27.18
C ALA A 114 4.80 7.75 -28.61
N ALA A 115 3.88 8.72 -28.75
CA ALA A 115 3.58 9.39 -30.01
C ALA A 115 4.15 10.81 -29.99
N SER A 116 4.72 11.20 -31.13
CA SER A 116 5.55 12.38 -31.37
C SER A 116 4.78 13.69 -31.57
N SER A 117 5.36 14.77 -31.02
CA SER A 117 5.40 16.19 -31.44
C SER A 117 4.21 16.83 -32.19
N SER A 118 3.69 17.95 -31.67
CA SER A 118 4.08 19.29 -32.15
C SER A 118 3.36 20.45 -31.44
N ARG A 119 4.14 21.53 -31.24
CA ARG A 119 3.81 22.96 -31.07
C ARG A 119 3.34 23.50 -29.71
N GLU A 120 4.05 24.55 -29.33
CA GLU A 120 4.01 25.36 -28.12
C GLU A 120 2.74 26.22 -28.06
N GLU A 121 1.98 26.12 -26.98
CA GLU A 121 1.15 27.19 -26.44
C GLU A 121 0.95 26.93 -24.93
N MET A 122 1.05 28.00 -24.14
CA MET A 122 1.27 27.96 -22.69
C MET A 122 -0.09 27.81 -21.97
N GLU A 123 -0.47 26.58 -21.64
CA GLU A 123 -1.63 26.23 -20.81
C GLU A 123 -1.24 25.85 -19.37
N PRO A 124 -2.15 26.01 -18.38
CA PRO A 124 -1.83 25.81 -16.96
C PRO A 124 -1.39 24.37 -16.70
N ILE A 125 -0.28 24.20 -15.97
CA ILE A 125 0.35 22.92 -15.68
C ILE A 125 -0.67 21.97 -15.04
N ASP A 126 -1.15 21.02 -15.84
CA ASP A 126 -1.92 19.87 -15.38
C ASP A 126 -0.99 18.99 -14.53
N LEU A 127 -1.16 19.07 -13.20
CA LEU A 127 -0.42 18.33 -12.18
C LEU A 127 -0.86 16.85 -12.11
N ALA A 128 -1.07 16.19 -13.26
CA ALA A 128 -1.15 14.75 -13.28
C ALA A 128 0.26 14.19 -12.94
N PRO A 129 0.48 13.54 -11.79
CA PRO A 129 1.81 13.09 -11.42
C PRO A 129 2.15 11.86 -12.25
N SER A 130 3.04 12.06 -13.22
CA SER A 130 3.81 10.97 -13.79
C SER A 130 4.52 10.24 -12.64
N ARG A 131 4.38 8.91 -12.64
CA ARG A 131 5.06 8.04 -11.69
C ARG A 131 6.56 8.28 -11.83
N ASP A 132 7.23 8.71 -10.77
CA ASP A 132 8.69 8.75 -10.80
C ASP A 132 9.20 7.30 -10.81
N PRO A 133 9.77 6.82 -11.93
CA PRO A 133 10.24 5.44 -12.03
C PRO A 133 11.42 5.17 -11.08
N ALA A 134 12.11 6.22 -10.59
CA ALA A 134 13.21 6.08 -9.62
C ALA A 134 12.72 5.61 -8.24
N ILE A 135 11.43 5.79 -7.94
CA ILE A 135 10.82 5.42 -6.65
C ILE A 135 9.97 4.14 -6.81
N GLY A 136 10.33 3.30 -7.79
CA GLY A 136 9.55 2.13 -8.17
C GLY A 136 9.79 0.92 -7.28
N ILE A 137 8.69 0.35 -6.75
CA ILE A 137 8.48 -1.07 -6.37
C ILE A 137 9.81 -1.78 -6.13
N LEU A 138 10.47 -1.49 -5.01
CA LEU A 138 11.50 -2.41 -4.58
C LEU A 138 10.75 -3.67 -4.19
N PRO A 139 11.04 -4.82 -4.79
CA PRO A 139 10.44 -6.04 -4.33
C PRO A 139 11.18 -6.45 -3.06
N LEU A 140 10.98 -5.68 -1.97
CA LEU A 140 11.60 -5.88 -0.67
C LEU A 140 11.50 -7.35 -0.27
N PHE A 141 10.43 -8.00 -0.71
CA PHE A 141 10.12 -9.37 -0.40
C PHE A 141 10.46 -10.38 -1.51
N GLN A 142 10.55 -10.04 -2.81
CA GLN A 142 10.71 -11.09 -3.85
C GLN A 142 11.89 -12.02 -3.60
N GLY A 143 11.68 -13.32 -3.70
CA GLY A 143 12.73 -14.31 -3.50
C GLY A 143 13.25 -14.40 -2.06
N LEU A 144 12.52 -13.85 -1.08
CA LEU A 144 12.70 -14.24 0.30
C LEU A 144 12.27 -15.72 0.46
N PRO A 145 13.01 -16.52 1.25
CA PRO A 145 12.53 -17.83 1.66
C PRO A 145 11.15 -17.73 2.31
N GLU A 146 10.35 -18.78 2.18
CA GLU A 146 8.99 -18.86 2.72
C GLU A 146 8.90 -18.44 4.20
N GLU A 147 9.81 -18.99 5.01
CA GLU A 147 9.92 -18.70 6.43
C GLU A 147 10.19 -17.21 6.68
N ALA A 148 11.06 -16.58 5.89
CA ALA A 148 11.37 -15.16 6.00
C ALA A 148 10.18 -14.28 5.64
N PHE A 149 9.37 -14.71 4.67
CA PHE A 149 8.14 -14.00 4.30
C PHE A 149 7.05 -14.17 5.36
N GLN A 150 6.93 -15.35 5.97
CA GLN A 150 6.04 -15.58 7.11
C GLN A 150 6.42 -14.72 8.32
N ASP A 151 7.70 -14.71 8.69
CA ASP A 151 8.25 -13.93 9.80
C ASP A 151 8.11 -12.43 9.60
N LEU A 152 8.15 -11.98 8.34
CA LEU A 152 7.87 -10.60 7.97
C LEU A 152 6.39 -10.28 8.10
N VAL A 153 5.54 -11.09 7.45
CA VAL A 153 4.12 -10.79 7.30
C VAL A 153 3.42 -10.90 8.63
N GLY A 154 3.67 -11.95 9.40
CA GLY A 154 3.04 -12.24 10.70
C GLY A 154 2.86 -11.00 11.58
N PRO A 155 3.94 -10.31 11.99
CA PRO A 155 3.89 -9.15 12.89
C PRO A 155 3.30 -7.87 12.27
N MET A 156 3.07 -7.80 10.95
CA MET A 156 2.56 -6.56 10.34
C MET A 156 1.13 -6.23 10.80
N ALA A 157 0.92 -5.02 11.29
CA ALA A 157 -0.40 -4.52 11.63
C ALA A 157 -1.01 -3.79 10.42
N LEU A 158 -2.22 -4.16 10.02
CA LEU A 158 -2.95 -3.39 9.02
C LEU A 158 -3.58 -2.14 9.64
N ARG A 159 -3.42 -1.01 8.96
CA ARG A 159 -4.02 0.27 9.32
C ARG A 159 -4.78 0.87 8.15
N GLN A 160 -6.00 1.30 8.42
CA GLN A 160 -6.84 2.07 7.50
C GLN A 160 -6.82 3.53 7.95
N LEU A 161 -6.49 4.45 7.04
CA LEU A 161 -6.33 5.86 7.33
C LEU A 161 -7.18 6.70 6.38
N HIS A 162 -7.67 7.83 6.89
CA HIS A 162 -8.48 8.79 6.14
C HIS A 162 -7.60 9.79 5.39
N ASP A 163 -8.20 10.56 4.49
CA ASP A 163 -7.51 11.63 3.75
C ASP A 163 -6.82 12.64 4.67
N GLY A 164 -5.62 13.08 4.27
CA GLY A 164 -4.84 14.08 5.00
C GLY A 164 -4.15 13.61 6.28
N THR A 165 -4.30 12.33 6.67
CA THR A 165 -3.63 11.73 7.83
C THR A 165 -2.11 11.80 7.66
N GLU A 166 -1.40 12.37 8.65
CA GLU A 166 0.06 12.27 8.74
C GLU A 166 0.44 10.91 9.28
N ILE A 167 0.95 10.05 8.39
CA ILE A 167 1.40 8.69 8.72
C ILE A 167 2.77 8.77 9.40
N ILE A 168 3.62 9.68 8.91
CA ILE A 168 4.92 10.02 9.47
C ILE A 168 4.99 11.54 9.50
N ARG A 169 5.48 12.12 10.59
CA ARG A 169 5.82 13.54 10.67
C ARG A 169 7.32 13.73 10.64
N GLU A 170 7.79 14.69 9.86
CA GLU A 170 9.19 15.11 9.87
C GLU A 170 9.64 15.52 11.28
N GLY A 171 10.85 15.13 11.66
CA GLY A 171 11.46 15.42 12.96
C GLY A 171 11.03 14.49 14.10
N GLU A 172 10.01 13.66 13.93
CA GLU A 172 9.62 12.69 14.96
C GLU A 172 10.64 11.55 15.10
N THR A 173 10.78 11.03 16.31
CA THR A 173 11.50 9.80 16.58
C THR A 173 10.57 8.63 16.32
N GLY A 174 10.70 8.00 15.15
CA GLY A 174 9.95 6.82 14.78
C GLY A 174 10.75 5.96 13.82
N THR A 175 10.61 4.65 13.92
CA THR A 175 11.42 3.70 13.14
C THR A 175 10.60 2.52 12.61
N SER A 176 9.27 2.58 12.65
CA SER A 176 8.41 1.63 11.94
C SER A 176 8.63 1.76 10.42
N LEU A 177 8.43 0.64 9.72
CA LEU A 177 8.36 0.57 8.26
C LEU A 177 6.90 0.36 7.85
N PHE A 178 6.52 0.92 6.72
CA PHE A 178 5.16 0.82 6.19
C PHE A 178 5.16 0.34 4.75
N VAL A 179 4.09 -0.35 4.37
CA VAL A 179 3.80 -0.76 2.99
C VAL A 179 2.45 -0.22 2.59
N LEU A 180 2.38 0.49 1.46
CA LEU A 180 1.12 1.00 0.95
C LEU A 180 0.38 -0.10 0.20
N ILE A 181 -0.77 -0.54 0.73
CA ILE A 181 -1.59 -1.62 0.15
C ILE A 181 -2.63 -1.05 -0.81
N HIS A 182 -3.24 0.07 -0.42
CA HIS A 182 -4.22 0.78 -1.22
C HIS A 182 -4.07 2.29 -1.07
N GLY A 183 -4.32 3.00 -2.16
CA GLY A 183 -4.34 4.47 -2.21
C GLY A 183 -2.98 5.08 -2.52
N GLU A 184 -2.79 6.33 -2.10
CA GLU A 184 -1.63 7.14 -2.46
C GLU A 184 -1.23 8.06 -1.30
N VAL A 185 0.07 8.32 -1.16
CA VAL A 185 0.59 9.23 -0.14
C VAL A 185 1.54 10.27 -0.75
N ASN A 186 1.52 11.46 -0.17
CA ASN A 186 2.44 12.54 -0.47
C ASN A 186 3.65 12.49 0.47
N VAL A 187 4.86 12.67 -0.06
CA VAL A 187 6.09 12.83 0.72
C VAL A 187 6.55 14.28 0.60
N GLU A 188 6.68 14.96 1.75
CA GLU A 188 7.03 16.38 1.81
C GLU A 188 8.04 16.67 2.93
N THR A 189 8.93 17.64 2.73
CA THR A 189 9.85 18.16 3.76
C THR A 189 9.75 19.67 3.84
N SER A 190 10.20 20.27 4.94
CA SER A 190 10.30 21.73 5.08
C SER A 190 11.72 22.24 4.84
N VAL A 191 11.88 23.08 3.81
CA VAL A 191 13.15 23.76 3.52
C VAL A 191 12.94 25.27 3.67
N ARG A 192 13.65 25.89 4.63
CA ARG A 192 13.52 27.32 4.96
C ARG A 192 12.07 27.76 5.22
N GLY A 193 11.29 26.90 5.90
CA GLY A 193 9.88 27.15 6.22
C GLY A 193 8.92 26.97 5.04
N LYS A 194 9.39 26.57 3.85
CA LYS A 194 8.54 26.22 2.70
C LYS A 194 8.42 24.71 2.58
N ARG A 195 7.19 24.23 2.38
CA ARG A 195 6.94 22.81 2.06
C ARG A 195 7.47 22.50 0.67
N VAL A 196 8.27 21.45 0.57
CA VAL A 196 8.86 20.92 -0.66
C VAL A 196 8.31 19.52 -0.88
N HIS A 197 7.63 19.33 -2.00
CA HIS A 197 7.18 18.01 -2.44
C HIS A 197 8.39 17.20 -2.90
N LEU A 198 8.58 16.02 -2.32
CA LEU A 198 9.69 15.12 -2.66
C LEU A 198 9.22 14.00 -3.60
N ALA A 199 8.06 13.43 -3.33
CA ALA A 199 7.57 12.27 -4.06
C ALA A 199 6.08 12.02 -3.80
N ARG A 200 5.48 11.22 -4.67
CA ARG A 200 4.17 10.61 -4.46
C ARG A 200 4.32 9.10 -4.51
N LEU A 201 3.95 8.40 -3.44
CA LEU A 201 4.06 6.95 -3.35
C LEU A 201 2.68 6.31 -3.54
N ARG A 202 2.66 5.18 -4.23
CA ARG A 202 1.46 4.43 -4.60
C ARG A 202 1.53 3.00 -4.07
N GLU A 203 0.49 2.24 -4.36
CA GLU A 203 0.38 0.84 -3.95
C GLU A 203 1.66 0.04 -4.26
N ASN A 204 2.07 -0.77 -3.30
CA ASN A 204 3.31 -1.57 -3.22
C ASN A 204 4.59 -0.78 -2.91
N ASP A 205 4.52 0.53 -2.72
CA ASP A 205 5.67 1.30 -2.25
C ASP A 205 5.84 1.15 -0.72
N PHE A 206 7.11 1.20 -0.29
CA PHE A 206 7.52 1.12 1.10
C PHE A 206 7.95 2.49 1.61
N PHE A 207 7.79 2.77 2.89
CA PHE A 207 8.35 4.00 3.47
C PHE A 207 8.66 3.87 4.96
N GLY A 208 9.51 4.77 5.46
CA GLY A 208 9.97 4.77 6.86
C GLY A 208 11.31 4.05 7.07
N GLU A 209 11.93 3.55 6.01
CA GLU A 209 13.21 2.86 6.02
C GLU A 209 14.38 3.74 6.49
N ILE A 210 14.34 5.05 6.19
CA ILE A 210 15.44 5.98 6.50
C ILE A 210 15.63 6.08 8.02
N GLY A 211 14.55 6.34 8.76
CA GLY A 211 14.61 6.44 10.22
C GLY A 211 15.04 5.12 10.87
N PHE A 212 14.60 3.99 10.32
CA PHE A 212 15.03 2.67 10.79
C PHE A 212 16.53 2.41 10.58
N LEU A 213 17.04 2.61 9.36
CA LEU A 213 18.42 2.30 9.00
C LEU A 213 19.44 3.23 9.66
N THR A 214 19.10 4.50 9.82
CA THR A 214 20.04 5.54 10.27
C THR A 214 19.92 5.86 11.76
N GLY A 215 18.82 5.47 12.41
CA GLY A 215 18.47 5.89 13.77
C GLY A 215 18.21 7.40 13.91
N GLN A 216 18.19 8.15 12.81
CA GLN A 216 17.91 9.59 12.82
C GLN A 216 16.40 9.86 12.88
N PRO A 217 15.99 11.06 13.33
CA PRO A 217 14.60 11.50 13.21
C PRO A 217 14.09 11.39 11.78
N ARG A 218 12.77 11.28 11.63
CA ARG A 218 12.11 11.19 10.31
C ARG A 218 12.48 12.39 9.44
N THR A 219 12.97 12.14 8.24
CA THR A 219 13.50 13.17 7.34
C THR A 219 12.45 13.87 6.47
N ALA A 220 11.22 13.36 6.47
CA ALA A 220 10.10 13.87 5.71
C ALA A 220 8.79 13.52 6.39
N THR A 221 7.77 14.33 6.12
CA THR A 221 6.37 14.05 6.44
C THR A 221 5.76 13.21 5.32
N ILE A 222 4.98 12.19 5.68
CA ILE A 222 4.22 11.38 4.75
C ILE A 222 2.75 11.49 5.09
N ARG A 223 1.95 11.92 4.12
CA ARG A 223 0.53 12.24 4.30
C ARG A 223 -0.33 11.47 3.31
N SER A 224 -1.44 10.90 3.76
CA SER A 224 -2.39 10.25 2.86
C SER A 224 -3.07 11.24 1.90
N ILE A 225 -3.36 10.75 0.70
CA ILE A 225 -4.18 11.40 -0.32
C ILE A 225 -5.39 10.50 -0.56
N GLY A 226 -6.54 10.91 -0.06
CA GLY A 226 -7.72 10.06 0.04
C GLY A 226 -7.59 8.98 1.12
N ALA A 227 -8.48 8.00 1.07
CA ALA A 227 -8.40 6.82 1.94
C ALA A 227 -7.20 5.95 1.53
N VAL A 228 -6.42 5.51 2.53
CA VAL A 228 -5.26 4.65 2.31
C VAL A 228 -5.27 3.47 3.28
N GLU A 229 -4.77 2.34 2.81
CA GLU A 229 -4.53 1.16 3.64
C GLU A 229 -3.05 0.83 3.63
N ILE A 230 -2.48 0.61 4.82
CA ILE A 230 -1.05 0.32 4.99
C ILE A 230 -0.80 -0.88 5.90
N LEU A 231 0.22 -1.67 5.62
CA LEU A 231 0.80 -2.60 6.59
C LEU A 231 1.93 -1.89 7.32
N GLU A 232 1.86 -1.82 8.64
CA GLU A 232 2.90 -1.30 9.53
C GLU A 232 3.68 -2.46 10.14
N LEU A 233 5.00 -2.39 10.08
CA LEU A 233 5.93 -3.24 10.81
C LEU A 233 6.67 -2.37 11.82
N ASP A 234 6.51 -2.66 13.11
CA ASP A 234 7.17 -1.89 14.16
C ASP A 234 8.68 -2.12 14.19
N ARG A 235 9.37 -1.33 15.03
CA ARG A 235 10.83 -1.34 15.16
C ARG A 235 11.35 -2.71 15.60
N ASP A 236 10.73 -3.32 16.58
CA ASP A 236 11.27 -4.50 17.26
C ASP A 236 11.11 -5.74 16.36
N ALA A 237 9.96 -5.84 15.71
CA ALA A 237 9.70 -6.83 14.68
C ALA A 237 10.67 -6.66 13.50
N LEU A 238 10.85 -5.43 12.99
CA LEU A 238 11.77 -5.17 11.89
C LEU A 238 13.24 -5.43 12.27
N THR A 239 13.65 -5.08 13.49
CA THR A 239 15.00 -5.35 13.99
C THR A 239 15.27 -6.84 14.08
N SER A 240 14.32 -7.60 14.61
CA SER A 240 14.39 -9.06 14.70
C SER A 240 14.48 -9.71 13.32
N LEU A 241 13.65 -9.21 12.38
CA LEU A 241 13.61 -9.70 11.02
C LEU A 241 14.92 -9.43 10.26
N VAL A 242 15.46 -8.22 10.36
CA VAL A 242 16.73 -7.83 9.73
C VAL A 242 17.91 -8.59 10.30
N SER A 243 17.89 -8.88 11.61
CA SER A 243 18.92 -9.70 12.26
C SER A 243 18.90 -11.15 11.79
N ARG A 244 17.71 -11.70 11.54
CA ARG A 244 17.53 -13.07 11.03
C ARG A 244 17.79 -13.18 9.53
N TYR A 245 17.42 -12.16 8.77
CA TYR A 245 17.52 -12.13 7.31
C TYR A 245 18.23 -10.85 6.81
N PRO A 246 19.58 -10.82 6.83
CA PRO A 246 20.36 -9.64 6.45
C PRO A 246 20.08 -9.11 5.03
N VAL A 247 19.60 -9.96 4.12
CA VAL A 247 19.19 -9.56 2.75
C VAL A 247 18.11 -8.46 2.76
N ILE A 248 17.26 -8.42 3.79
CA ILE A 248 16.24 -7.37 3.95
C ILE A 248 16.90 -6.02 4.24
N ALA A 249 17.95 -6.00 5.07
CA ALA A 249 18.74 -4.80 5.35
C ALA A 249 19.33 -4.21 4.06
N GLU A 250 19.93 -5.06 3.21
CA GLU A 250 20.56 -4.65 1.96
C GLU A 250 19.55 -4.07 0.96
N ARG A 251 18.35 -4.65 0.90
CA ARG A 251 17.25 -4.13 0.09
C ARG A 251 16.76 -2.78 0.59
N LEU A 252 16.55 -2.63 1.91
CA LEU A 252 16.20 -1.34 2.50
C LEU A 252 17.29 -0.29 2.25
N ARG A 253 18.57 -0.67 2.32
CA ARG A 253 19.71 0.21 2.03
C ARG A 253 19.71 0.69 0.58
N THR A 254 19.39 -0.20 -0.36
CA THR A 254 19.27 0.15 -1.79
C THR A 254 18.18 1.20 -2.00
N LEU A 255 17.00 1.02 -1.37
CA LEU A 255 15.91 1.99 -1.41
C LEU A 255 16.31 3.33 -0.78
N TYR A 256 17.00 3.30 0.36
CA TYR A 256 17.52 4.50 1.02
C TYR A 256 18.44 5.31 0.11
N ILE A 257 19.42 4.67 -0.54
CA ILE A 257 20.38 5.36 -1.42
C ILE A 257 19.63 6.08 -2.57
N SER A 258 18.75 5.35 -3.25
CA SER A 258 17.94 5.91 -4.34
C SER A 258 17.13 7.14 -3.89
N ARG A 259 16.49 7.08 -2.72
CA ARG A 259 15.70 8.20 -2.18
C ARG A 259 16.55 9.37 -1.71
N ALA A 260 17.72 9.09 -1.13
CA ALA A 260 18.64 10.13 -0.70
C ALA A 260 19.14 10.95 -1.90
N GLU A 261 19.54 10.28 -2.99
CA GLU A 261 19.96 10.94 -4.23
C GLU A 261 18.86 11.83 -4.80
N HIS A 262 17.65 11.29 -4.93
CA HIS A 262 16.50 12.02 -5.47
C HIS A 262 16.10 13.22 -4.59
N THR A 263 16.09 13.05 -3.26
CA THR A 263 15.79 14.13 -2.32
C THR A 263 16.82 15.26 -2.42
N VAL A 264 18.11 14.91 -2.51
CA VAL A 264 19.19 15.90 -2.65
C VAL A 264 19.04 16.70 -3.95
N GLU A 265 18.66 16.05 -5.05
CA GLU A 265 18.42 16.73 -6.33
C GLU A 265 17.27 17.74 -6.23
N ILE A 266 16.12 17.32 -5.69
CA ILE A 266 14.94 18.20 -5.51
C ILE A 266 15.29 19.38 -4.62
N VAL A 267 15.89 19.16 -3.46
CA VAL A 267 16.22 20.22 -2.50
C VAL A 267 17.24 21.19 -3.09
N ARG A 268 18.26 20.70 -3.82
CA ARG A 268 19.22 21.58 -4.52
C ARG A 268 18.53 22.47 -5.55
N ARG A 269 17.57 21.93 -6.30
CA ARG A 269 16.79 22.72 -7.27
C ARG A 269 15.96 23.79 -6.57
N THR A 270 15.27 23.43 -5.49
CA THR A 270 14.46 24.37 -4.71
C THR A 270 15.31 25.48 -4.08
N LEU A 271 16.50 25.18 -3.56
CA LEU A 271 17.38 26.19 -2.93
C LEU A 271 18.03 27.17 -3.91
N ARG A 272 18.08 26.82 -5.21
CA ARG A 272 18.57 27.71 -6.29
C ARG A 272 17.51 28.70 -6.79
N THR A 273 16.26 28.56 -6.37
CA THR A 273 15.11 29.37 -6.79
C THR A 273 14.75 30.36 -5.69
#